data_AF-X1T9W5-F1
#
_entry.id   AF-X1T9W5-F1
#
_cell.length_a   1.000
_cell.length_b   1.000
_cell.length_c   1.000
_cell.angle_alpha   90.00
_cell.angle_beta   90.00
_cell.angle_gamma   90.00
#
_symmetry.space_group_name_H-M   'P 1'
#
loop_
_entity.id
_entity.type
_entity.pdbx_description
1 polymer ?
#
loop_
_entity_poly.entity_id
_entity_poly.type
_entity_poly.pdbx_seq_one_letter_code
_entity_poly.pdbx_strand_id
1 'polypeptide(L)'
;TNLIGPGSITFDPGNASQLTPLSRPLYILFDRYMNASTIDTGNVYVNQVSGSAETPISVTVEYFPGSRTVTIVPVDGEFPDNAAFVLTLSNQIMDVSSPINS
;
A
#
# COMPACT_ATOMS: atom_id res chain seq x y z
N THR A 1 2.29 13.94 -11.90
CA THR A 1 1.21 14.57 -11.10
C THR A 1 1.03 13.70 -9.87
N ASN A 2 0.94 14.28 -8.67
CA ASN A 2 0.46 13.53 -7.49
C ASN A 2 -0.92 12.93 -7.80
N LEU A 3 -1.43 12.01 -6.99
CA LEU A 3 -2.81 11.52 -7.06
C LEU A 3 -3.83 12.71 -7.05
N ILE A 4 -4.04 13.38 -8.17
CA ILE A 4 -4.93 14.55 -8.34
C ILE A 4 -5.98 14.13 -9.35
N GLY A 5 -7.04 13.54 -8.81
CA GLY A 5 -8.24 13.05 -9.48
C GLY A 5 -8.97 12.06 -8.57
N PRO A 6 -10.27 11.80 -8.74
CA PRO A 6 -11.07 10.97 -7.81
C PRO A 6 -10.78 9.47 -7.97
N GLY A 7 -9.55 9.10 -8.35
CA GLY A 7 -9.19 7.72 -8.63
C GLY A 7 -9.54 6.80 -7.48
N SER A 8 -10.17 5.68 -7.80
CA SER A 8 -10.54 4.69 -6.80
C SER A 8 -9.33 3.83 -6.45
N ILE A 9 -9.11 3.67 -5.15
CA ILE A 9 -8.11 2.77 -4.59
C ILE A 9 -8.88 1.76 -3.74
N THR A 10 -8.63 0.48 -3.97
CA THR A 10 -9.21 -0.60 -3.16
C THR A 10 -8.11 -1.27 -2.35
N PHE A 11 -8.40 -1.58 -1.09
CA PHE A 11 -7.51 -2.31 -0.20
C PHE A 11 -8.07 -3.71 0.06
N ASP A 12 -7.19 -4.70 0.09
CA ASP A 12 -7.52 -6.06 0.54
C ASP A 12 -6.42 -6.58 1.48
N PRO A 13 -6.73 -7.01 2.71
CA PRO A 13 -8.03 -6.90 3.38
C PRO A 13 -8.53 -5.46 3.46
N GLY A 14 -9.86 -5.30 3.47
CA GLY A 14 -10.49 -3.98 3.58
C GLY A 14 -10.20 -3.30 4.93
N ASN A 15 -10.45 -2.00 4.99
CA ASN A 15 -10.31 -1.21 6.21
C ASN A 15 -11.09 -1.85 7.37
N ALA A 16 -10.46 -1.86 8.56
CA ALA A 16 -11.01 -2.47 9.77
C ALA A 16 -11.32 -3.99 9.66
N SER A 17 -10.73 -4.70 8.69
CA SER A 17 -10.79 -6.16 8.66
C SER A 17 -10.26 -6.76 9.96
N GLN A 18 -10.94 -7.80 10.44
CA GLN A 18 -10.59 -8.54 11.65
C GLN A 18 -10.34 -10.01 11.30
N LEU A 19 -9.59 -10.71 12.16
CA LEU A 19 -9.31 -12.15 12.01
C LEU A 19 -8.64 -12.51 10.66
N THR A 20 -7.85 -11.58 10.12
CA THR A 20 -7.02 -11.80 8.94
C THR A 20 -5.87 -12.76 9.29
N PRO A 21 -5.59 -13.81 8.50
CA PRO A 21 -4.41 -14.65 8.70
C PRO A 21 -3.12 -13.84 8.70
N LEU A 22 -2.19 -14.12 9.62
CA LEU A 22 -0.93 -13.37 9.77
C LEU A 22 -0.03 -13.42 8.52
N SER A 23 -0.11 -14.51 7.76
CA SER A 23 0.63 -14.71 6.51
C SER A 23 -0.04 -14.10 5.27
N ARG A 24 -1.22 -13.48 5.42
CA ARG A 24 -1.93 -12.88 4.28
C ARG A 24 -1.25 -11.58 3.85
N PRO A 25 -0.83 -11.44 2.58
CA PRO A 25 -0.35 -10.16 2.06
C PRO A 25 -1.42 -9.07 2.10
N LEU A 26 -0.99 -7.81 2.11
CA LEU A 26 -1.88 -6.69 1.82
C LEU A 26 -1.81 -6.37 0.33
N TYR A 27 -2.94 -5.98 -0.24
CA TYR A 27 -3.06 -5.58 -1.62
C TYR A 27 -3.64 -4.18 -1.74
N ILE A 28 -3.08 -3.40 -2.67
CA ILE A 28 -3.63 -2.13 -3.13
C ILE A 28 -3.96 -2.28 -4.60
N LEU A 29 -5.21 -2.11 -4.98
CA LEU A 29 -5.63 -2.07 -6.38
C LEU A 29 -5.91 -0.62 -6.79
N PHE A 30 -5.16 -0.14 -7.77
CA PHE A 30 -5.41 1.14 -8.42
C PHE A 30 -6.38 0.99 -9.60
N ASP A 31 -7.25 1.97 -9.80
CA ASP A 31 -8.14 2.04 -10.95
C ASP A 31 -7.42 2.39 -12.28
N ARG A 32 -6.14 2.77 -12.21
CA ARG A 32 -5.31 3.21 -13.34
C ARG A 32 -3.88 2.70 -13.23
N TYR A 33 -3.14 2.83 -14.33
CA TYR A 33 -1.72 2.52 -14.33
C TYR A 33 -0.93 3.56 -13.53
N MET A 34 -0.08 3.07 -12.64
CA MET A 34 0.80 3.88 -11.81
C MET A 34 2.25 3.83 -12.26
N ASN A 35 3.02 4.88 -11.95
CA ASN A 35 4.46 4.87 -12.15
C ASN A 35 5.12 3.97 -11.09
N ALA A 36 5.61 2.81 -11.54
CA ALA A 36 6.24 1.80 -10.69
C ALA A 36 7.42 2.34 -9.88
N SER A 37 8.18 3.31 -10.41
CA SER A 37 9.33 3.88 -9.68
C SER A 37 8.93 4.78 -8.52
N THR A 38 7.64 5.07 -8.35
CA THR A 38 7.11 5.86 -7.23
C THR A 38 6.38 4.99 -6.20
N ILE A 39 6.26 3.68 -6.47
CA ILE A 39 5.64 2.71 -5.56
C ILE A 39 6.76 1.90 -4.93
N ASP A 40 7.22 2.35 -3.78
CA ASP A 40 8.29 1.77 -2.98
C ASP A 40 7.95 1.86 -1.49
N THR A 41 8.85 1.38 -0.63
CA THR A 41 8.68 1.41 0.83
C THR A 41 8.76 2.81 1.44
N GLY A 42 9.21 3.82 0.70
CA GLY A 42 9.17 5.22 1.13
C GLY A 42 7.78 5.85 0.95
N ASN A 43 7.01 5.35 -0.02
CA ASN A 43 5.69 5.86 -0.36
C ASN A 43 4.54 4.92 0.05
N VAL A 44 4.83 3.64 0.29
CA VAL A 44 3.88 2.63 0.77
C VAL A 44 4.49 1.91 1.96
N TYR A 45 3.95 2.13 3.15
CA TYR A 45 4.50 1.55 4.39
C TYR A 45 3.41 1.16 5.37
N VAL A 46 3.74 0.23 6.27
CA VAL A 46 2.83 -0.33 7.27
C VAL A 46 3.40 -0.09 8.66
N ASN A 47 2.58 0.44 9.55
CA ASN A 47 2.89 0.58 10.96
C ASN A 47 1.94 -0.26 11.80
N GLN A 48 2.46 -0.96 12.81
CA GLN A 48 1.68 -1.48 13.91
C GLN A 48 1.26 -0.34 14.82
N VAL A 49 -0.01 -0.34 15.23
CA VAL A 49 -0.57 0.59 16.20
C VAL A 49 -0.79 -0.14 17.52
N SER A 50 -0.23 0.43 18.60
CA SER A 50 -0.46 -0.02 19.97
C SER A 50 -0.69 1.19 20.87
N GLY A 51 -1.96 1.43 21.24
CA GLY A 51 -2.36 2.65 21.92
C GLY A 51 -2.11 3.88 21.05
N SER A 52 -1.23 4.77 21.49
CA SER A 52 -0.80 5.97 20.73
C SER A 52 0.54 5.80 20.01
N ALA A 53 1.17 4.63 20.10
CA ALA A 53 2.46 4.36 19.48
C ALA A 53 2.28 3.70 18.12
N GLU A 54 3.07 4.16 17.14
CA GLU A 54 3.22 3.53 15.83
C GLU A 54 4.63 2.92 15.72
N THR A 55 4.70 1.63 15.40
CA THR A 55 5.96 0.91 15.19
C THR A 55 6.03 0.43 13.73
N PRO A 56 7.07 0.81 12.96
CA PRO A 56 7.21 0.35 11.58
C PRO A 56 7.30 -1.17 11.46
N ILE A 57 6.67 -1.72 10.43
CA ILE A 57 6.80 -3.13 10.05
C ILE A 57 7.64 -3.19 8.78
N SER A 58 8.70 -3.99 8.83
CA SER A 58 9.52 -4.27 7.65
C SER A 58 8.72 -5.07 6.63
N VAL A 59 8.46 -4.47 5.47
CA VAL A 59 7.70 -5.09 4.37
C VAL A 59 8.47 -4.98 3.05
N THR A 60 8.19 -5.90 2.13
CA THR A 60 8.47 -5.71 0.71
C THR A 60 7.24 -5.09 0.04
N VAL A 61 7.49 -4.27 -0.97
CA VAL A 61 6.45 -3.62 -1.78
C VAL A 61 6.76 -3.92 -3.24
N GLU A 62 5.82 -4.56 -3.93
CA GLU A 62 5.96 -4.87 -5.35
C GLU A 62 4.70 -4.43 -6.10
N TYR A 63 4.88 -3.60 -7.13
CA TYR A 63 3.80 -3.18 -8.01
C TYR A 63 3.82 -3.98 -9.31
N PHE A 64 2.67 -4.54 -9.67
CA PHE A 64 2.44 -5.29 -10.89
C PHE A 64 1.63 -4.44 -11.87
N PRO A 65 2.28 -3.80 -12.89
CA PRO A 65 1.59 -2.88 -13.79
C PRO A 65 0.45 -3.52 -14.58
N GLY A 66 0.59 -4.81 -14.94
CA GLY A 66 -0.42 -5.53 -15.70
C GLY A 66 -1.77 -5.68 -14.98
N SER A 67 -1.75 -5.86 -13.66
CA SER A 67 -2.95 -5.95 -12.82
C SER A 67 -3.30 -4.65 -12.09
N ARG A 68 -2.39 -3.65 -12.11
CA ARG A 68 -2.47 -2.40 -11.32
C ARG A 68 -2.53 -2.67 -9.81
N THR A 69 -1.88 -3.75 -9.38
CA THR A 69 -1.90 -4.22 -7.99
C THR A 69 -0.54 -4.02 -7.34
N VAL A 70 -0.52 -3.45 -6.14
CA VAL A 70 0.61 -3.54 -5.22
C VAL A 70 0.39 -4.74 -4.31
N THR A 71 1.43 -5.54 -4.13
CA THR A 71 1.49 -6.59 -3.11
C THR A 71 2.48 -6.17 -2.04
N ILE A 72 2.05 -6.29 -0.79
CA ILE A 72 2.84 -5.92 0.40
C ILE A 72 2.96 -7.15 1.29
N VAL A 73 4.19 -7.59 1.54
CA VAL A 73 4.47 -8.81 2.30
C VAL A 73 5.42 -8.47 3.46
N PRO A 74 5.15 -8.92 4.69
CA PRO A 74 6.09 -8.78 5.80
C PRO A 74 7.38 -9.56 5.48
N VAL A 75 8.54 -8.94 5.72
CA VAL A 75 9.85 -9.54 5.42
C VAL A 75 10.06 -10.84 6.19
N ASP A 76 9.53 -10.93 7.41
CA ASP A 76 9.62 -12.10 8.28
C ASP A 76 8.59 -13.19 7.94
N GLY A 77 7.76 -12.99 6.90
CA GLY A 77 6.76 -13.93 6.41
C GLY A 77 5.38 -13.82 7.05
N GLU A 78 5.28 -13.20 8.23
CA GLU A 78 4.02 -12.99 8.95
C GLU A 78 3.94 -11.58 9.56
N PHE A 79 2.73 -11.02 9.62
CA PHE A 79 2.45 -9.84 10.42
C PHE A 79 2.38 -10.19 11.91
N PRO A 80 2.71 -9.26 12.82
CA PRO A 80 2.59 -9.49 14.26
C PRO A 80 1.18 -9.95 14.69
N ASP A 81 1.11 -10.93 15.59
CA ASP A 81 -0.17 -11.42 16.11
C ASP A 81 -0.89 -10.38 16.97
N ASN A 82 -2.22 -10.46 16.97
CA ASN A 82 -3.14 -9.65 17.79
C ASN A 82 -2.85 -8.14 17.72
N ALA A 83 -2.55 -7.65 16.51
CA ALA A 83 -2.13 -6.28 16.26
C ALA A 83 -3.08 -5.55 15.30
N ALA A 84 -3.20 -4.23 15.50
CA ALA A 84 -3.83 -3.33 14.54
C ALA A 84 -2.74 -2.68 13.67
N PHE A 85 -3.05 -2.43 12.41
CA PHE A 85 -2.11 -1.83 11.47
C PHE A 85 -2.71 -0.64 10.74
N VAL A 86 -1.84 0.31 10.39
CA VAL A 86 -2.13 1.39 9.45
C VAL A 86 -1.24 1.18 8.23
N LEU A 87 -1.88 1.03 7.07
CA LEU A 87 -1.22 1.08 5.77
C LEU A 87 -1.31 2.51 5.25
N THR A 88 -0.15 3.12 4.97
CA THR A 88 -0.07 4.49 4.48
C THR A 88 0.40 4.51 3.04
N LEU A 89 -0.31 5.31 2.23
CA LEU A 89 0.11 5.70 0.88
C LEU A 89 0.44 7.19 0.92
N SER A 90 1.67 7.55 0.56
CA SER A 90 2.07 8.96 0.48
C SER A 90 1.43 9.64 -0.73
N ASN A 91 1.40 10.98 -0.70
CA ASN A 91 0.94 11.77 -1.82
C ASN A 91 1.97 11.90 -2.97
N GLN A 92 3.15 11.26 -2.86
CA GLN A 92 4.20 11.28 -3.88
C GLN A 92 4.07 10.15 -4.90
N ILE A 93 3.14 9.21 -4.69
CA ILE A 93 2.81 8.19 -5.69
C ILE A 93 2.20 8.89 -6.91
N MET A 94 2.73 8.59 -8.09
CA MET A 94 2.31 9.22 -9.35
C MET A 94 1.65 8.19 -10.26
N ASP A 95 0.60 8.60 -10.96
CA ASP A 95 0.09 7.81 -12.07
C ASP A 95 1.01 7.90 -13.30
N VAL A 96 0.79 7.06 -14.30
CA VAL A 96 1.54 7.16 -15.57
C VAL A 96 1.06 8.32 -16.46
N SER A 97 0.37 9.34 -15.92
CA SER A 97 -0.15 10.44 -16.74
C SER A 97 0.96 11.00 -17.66
N SER A 98 0.68 10.94 -18.95
CA SER A 98 1.51 11.53 -20.01
C SER A 98 1.71 13.02 -19.76
N PRO A 99 2.83 13.64 -20.20
CA PRO A 99 3.02 15.07 -20.05
C PRO A 99 1.77 15.78 -20.54
N ILE A 100 1.17 16.61 -19.69
CA ILE A 100 0.16 17.56 -20.15
C ILE A 100 0.93 18.48 -21.10
N ASN A 101 0.76 18.28 -22.41
CA ASN A 101 1.10 19.31 -23.37
C ASN A 101 0.19 20.50 -23.05
N SER A 102 0.75 21.50 -22.37
CA SER A 102 0.24 22.86 -22.30
C SER A 102 1.22 23.78 -23.01
#